data_AF-A0A7Y2IE17-F1
#
_entry.id   AF-A0A7Y2IE17-F1
#
_cell.length_a   1.000
_cell.length_b   1.000
_cell.length_c   1.000
_cell.angle_alpha   90.00
_cell.angle_beta   90.00
_cell.angle_gamma   90.00
#
_symmetry.space_group_name_H-M   'P 1'
#
loop_
_entity.id
_entity.type
_entity.pdbx_description
1 polymer ?
#
loop_
_entity_poly.entity_id
_entity_poly.type
_entity_poly.pdbx_seq_one_letter_code
_entity_poly.pdbx_strand_id
1 'polypeptide(L)'
;MPNEIAATSQLRAEFSDFINRHAAPGSDIPGAQLIFSELVTNAVENSDQPVWVSLNWGGEQPVLSVNDLGPGFELPDQPSRPGPASARGRGLLIVTHLTDHLEVAAKASGGSRVTVTLPVRRAPSPSFKPKPFSTSQLLPTPEEKNEEGQFGRESFLLALVVQMAQSIERDSGPAAAEQLVAELGAGIGFRMEEAFRDARQQPEGPLSADVLAELFVHLKSGIDGDFFVIEANEDRIVLGNRRCPFGDAVRHAPALCRMTSSVFGGIGARNRGAAAVHLEERIAIGDPQCRVTVWLKEPPTSIEPETHFYEPQRPTNA
;
A
#
# COMPACT_ATOMS: atom_id res chain seq x y z
N MET A 1 18.79 -14.40 13.82
CA MET A 1 18.10 -15.20 14.86
C MET A 1 16.91 -14.52 15.56
N PRO A 2 16.78 -13.17 15.68
CA PRO A 2 15.48 -12.53 15.95
C PRO A 2 14.70 -12.16 14.67
N ASN A 3 15.43 -11.64 13.67
CA ASN A 3 14.83 -11.18 12.41
C ASN A 3 14.24 -12.32 11.56
N GLU A 4 14.83 -13.52 11.55
CA GLU A 4 14.30 -14.67 10.79
C GLU A 4 13.01 -15.22 11.39
N ILE A 5 12.89 -15.22 12.73
CA ILE A 5 11.67 -15.66 13.44
C ILE A 5 10.54 -14.66 13.20
N ALA A 6 10.84 -13.35 13.25
CA ALA A 6 9.88 -12.29 12.95
C ALA A 6 9.41 -12.37 11.49
N ALA A 7 10.34 -12.48 10.53
CA ALA A 7 10.02 -12.60 9.10
C ALA A 7 9.18 -13.85 8.79
N THR A 8 9.49 -15.00 9.40
CA THR A 8 8.70 -16.23 9.21
C THR A 8 7.29 -16.08 9.79
N SER A 9 7.15 -15.41 10.94
CA SER A 9 5.85 -15.17 11.57
C SER A 9 4.98 -14.21 10.75
N GLN A 10 5.59 -13.13 10.23
CA GLN A 10 4.93 -12.19 9.32
C GLN A 10 4.48 -12.87 8.03
N LEU A 11 5.35 -13.66 7.39
CA LEU A 11 5.00 -14.36 6.17
C LEU A 11 3.85 -15.37 6.37
N ARG A 12 3.78 -16.04 7.52
CA ARG A 12 2.64 -16.92 7.89
C ARG A 12 1.34 -16.13 8.06
N ALA A 13 1.40 -14.95 8.66
CA ALA A 13 0.23 -14.08 8.80
C ALA A 13 -0.26 -13.59 7.44
N GLU A 14 0.65 -13.10 6.59
CA GLU A 14 0.33 -12.65 5.22
C GLU A 14 -0.27 -13.77 4.36
N PHE A 15 0.30 -14.97 4.43
CA PHE A 15 -0.24 -16.15 3.77
C PHE A 15 -1.66 -16.48 4.27
N SER A 16 -1.85 -16.47 5.59
CA SER A 16 -3.15 -16.76 6.20
C SER A 16 -4.22 -15.75 5.77
N ASP A 17 -3.91 -14.46 5.81
CA ASP A 17 -4.82 -13.40 5.38
C ASP A 17 -5.11 -13.49 3.89
N PHE A 18 -4.12 -13.88 3.08
CA PHE A 18 -4.31 -14.06 1.65
C PHE A 18 -5.24 -15.24 1.34
N ILE A 19 -5.03 -16.41 1.95
CA ILE A 19 -5.88 -17.58 1.74
C ILE A 19 -7.30 -17.33 2.25
N ASN A 20 -7.47 -16.75 3.43
CA ASN A 20 -8.80 -16.45 3.98
C ASN A 20 -9.61 -15.48 3.10
N ARG A 21 -8.94 -14.52 2.44
CA ARG A 21 -9.61 -13.57 1.54
C ARG A 21 -10.07 -14.17 0.21
N HIS A 22 -9.36 -15.18 -0.31
CA HIS A 22 -9.54 -15.65 -1.69
C HIS A 22 -10.09 -17.07 -1.80
N ALA A 23 -10.03 -17.88 -0.74
CA ALA A 23 -10.55 -19.24 -0.76
C ALA A 23 -12.08 -19.26 -0.85
N ALA A 24 -12.61 -20.17 -1.65
CA ALA A 24 -14.03 -20.46 -1.71
C ALA A 24 -14.52 -21.03 -0.36
N PRO A 25 -15.75 -20.72 0.06
CA PRO A 25 -16.34 -21.31 1.25
C PRO A 25 -16.26 -22.85 1.23
N GLY A 26 -15.90 -23.45 2.36
CA GLY A 26 -15.74 -24.92 2.49
C GLY A 26 -14.38 -25.47 2.08
N SER A 27 -13.42 -24.63 1.66
CA SER A 27 -12.03 -25.02 1.43
C SER A 27 -11.30 -25.41 2.72
N ASP A 28 -10.29 -26.29 2.64
CA ASP A 28 -9.47 -26.68 3.80
C ASP A 28 -8.35 -25.66 4.09
N ILE A 29 -8.76 -24.53 4.66
CA ILE A 29 -7.84 -23.44 5.07
C ILE A 29 -6.82 -23.93 6.12
N PRO A 30 -7.22 -24.67 7.18
CA PRO A 30 -6.25 -25.21 8.15
C PRO A 30 -5.21 -26.13 7.51
N GLY A 31 -5.61 -26.99 6.58
CA GLY A 31 -4.69 -27.85 5.83
C GLY A 31 -3.68 -27.04 5.01
N ALA A 32 -4.13 -26.00 4.30
CA ALA A 32 -3.24 -25.12 3.56
C ALA A 32 -2.23 -24.37 4.46
N GLN A 33 -2.67 -23.88 5.63
CA GLN A 33 -1.80 -23.22 6.62
C GLN A 33 -0.77 -24.17 7.22
N LEU A 34 -1.16 -25.42 7.46
CA LEU A 34 -0.26 -26.46 7.94
C LEU A 34 0.79 -26.81 6.88
N ILE A 35 0.38 -27.05 5.63
CA ILE A 35 1.30 -27.30 4.51
C ILE A 35 2.32 -26.16 4.40
N PHE A 36 1.85 -24.91 4.42
CA PHE A 36 2.71 -23.73 4.35
C PHE A 36 3.73 -23.71 5.50
N SER A 37 3.26 -23.91 6.73
CA SER A 37 4.10 -23.89 7.92
C SER A 37 5.17 -24.98 7.89
N GLU A 38 4.80 -26.19 7.48
CA GLU A 38 5.74 -27.30 7.36
C GLU A 38 6.80 -27.05 6.28
N LEU A 39 6.41 -26.59 5.09
CA LEU A 39 7.36 -26.37 4.00
C LEU A 39 8.34 -25.22 4.29
N VAL A 40 7.86 -24.10 4.84
CA VAL A 40 8.73 -22.96 5.18
C VAL A 40 9.65 -23.32 6.34
N THR A 41 9.16 -24.01 7.37
CA THR A 41 10.02 -24.45 8.50
C THR A 41 11.09 -25.39 8.01
N ASN A 42 10.75 -26.37 7.18
CA ASN A 42 11.73 -27.28 6.60
C ASN A 42 12.78 -26.53 5.77
N ALA A 43 12.39 -25.54 4.97
CA ALA A 43 13.34 -24.78 4.15
C ALA A 43 14.29 -23.93 5.00
N VAL A 44 13.78 -23.26 6.05
CA VAL A 44 14.60 -22.45 6.97
C VAL A 44 15.51 -23.31 7.84
N GLU A 45 15.07 -24.49 8.29
CA GLU A 45 15.89 -25.38 9.12
C GLU A 45 17.02 -26.07 8.34
N ASN A 46 16.87 -26.27 7.03
CA ASN A 46 17.82 -27.01 6.20
C ASN A 46 18.70 -26.10 5.31
N SER A 47 18.55 -24.78 5.42
CA SER A 47 19.28 -23.82 4.59
C SER A 47 19.87 -22.67 5.39
N ASP A 48 21.16 -22.40 5.16
CA ASP A 48 21.83 -21.17 5.60
C ASP A 48 21.71 -20.03 4.55
N GLN A 49 20.88 -20.23 3.50
CA GLN A 49 20.66 -19.28 2.41
C GLN A 49 19.23 -18.71 2.44
N PRO A 50 18.97 -17.57 1.77
CA PRO A 50 17.62 -17.04 1.65
C PRO A 50 16.66 -18.06 1.03
N VAL A 51 15.45 -18.16 1.59
CA VAL A 51 14.38 -19.01 1.08
C VAL A 51 13.40 -18.16 0.27
N TRP A 52 13.09 -18.58 -0.96
CA TRP A 52 12.08 -17.90 -1.79
C TRP A 52 10.77 -18.69 -1.78
N VAL A 53 9.72 -18.05 -1.27
CA VAL A 53 8.36 -18.60 -1.25
C VAL A 53 7.51 -17.87 -2.28
N SER A 54 6.79 -18.61 -3.12
CA SER A 54 5.84 -18.05 -4.07
C SER A 54 4.53 -18.84 -4.09
N LEU A 55 3.41 -18.14 -4.30
CA LEU A 55 2.09 -18.73 -4.41
C LEU A 55 1.46 -18.30 -5.74
N ASN A 56 1.20 -19.25 -6.64
CA ASN A 56 0.52 -19.00 -7.90
C ASN A 56 -0.92 -19.51 -7.82
N TRP A 57 -1.90 -18.62 -7.98
CA TRP A 57 -3.33 -18.96 -7.99
C TRP A 57 -4.01 -18.58 -9.29
N GLY A 58 -3.50 -19.05 -10.43
CA GLY A 58 -4.12 -18.84 -11.74
C GLY A 58 -5.29 -19.79 -12.04
N GLY A 59 -5.32 -20.98 -11.43
CA GLY A 59 -6.31 -22.03 -11.67
C GLY A 59 -7.32 -22.21 -10.52
N GLU A 60 -7.99 -23.36 -10.51
CA GLU A 60 -8.96 -23.72 -9.46
C GLU A 60 -8.28 -23.80 -8.07
N GLN A 61 -7.14 -24.47 -7.97
CA GLN A 61 -6.34 -24.58 -6.75
C GLN A 61 -5.04 -23.78 -6.89
N PRO A 62 -4.52 -23.19 -5.79
CA PRO A 62 -3.23 -22.52 -5.81
C PRO A 62 -2.08 -23.51 -5.67
N VAL A 63 -0.96 -23.15 -6.28
CA VAL A 63 0.30 -23.87 -6.23
C VAL A 63 1.31 -23.06 -5.42
N LEU A 64 1.76 -23.61 -4.29
CA LEU A 64 2.79 -23.05 -3.43
C LEU A 64 4.15 -23.63 -3.85
N SER A 65 5.14 -22.77 -4.08
CA SER A 65 6.52 -23.17 -4.34
C SER A 65 7.45 -22.60 -3.29
N VAL A 66 8.21 -23.47 -2.62
CA VAL A 66 9.27 -23.10 -1.68
C VAL A 66 10.61 -23.48 -2.29
N ASN A 67 11.46 -22.48 -2.49
CA ASN A 67 12.76 -22.61 -3.11
C ASN A 67 13.85 -22.39 -2.07
N ASP A 68 14.70 -23.40 -1.94
CA ASP A 68 15.94 -23.34 -1.21
C ASP A 68 17.13 -23.20 -2.20
N LEU A 69 18.17 -22.46 -1.82
CA LEU A 69 19.47 -22.38 -2.50
C LEU A 69 20.58 -23.18 -1.80
N GLY A 70 20.24 -24.03 -0.83
CA GLY A 70 21.14 -24.97 -0.16
C GLY A 70 21.73 -26.05 -1.09
N PRO A 71 22.38 -27.11 -0.58
CA PRO A 71 23.03 -28.13 -1.42
C PRO A 71 22.06 -28.95 -2.30
N GLY A 72 20.75 -28.78 -2.10
CA GLY A 72 19.71 -29.58 -2.76
C GLY A 72 19.53 -30.94 -2.09
N PHE A 73 18.34 -31.49 -2.19
CA PHE A 73 18.00 -32.83 -1.73
C PHE A 73 16.96 -33.44 -2.67
N GLU A 74 17.06 -34.75 -2.88
CA GLU A 74 16.06 -35.56 -3.57
C GLU A 74 15.17 -36.23 -2.53
N LEU A 75 13.86 -36.32 -2.80
CA LEU A 75 12.98 -37.15 -1.98
C LEU A 75 13.21 -38.63 -2.34
N PRO A 76 13.36 -39.52 -1.35
CA PRO A 76 13.32 -40.95 -1.61
C PRO A 76 11.92 -41.39 -2.07
N ASP A 77 11.84 -42.36 -2.98
CA ASP A 77 10.59 -42.90 -3.58
C ASP A 77 9.56 -43.37 -2.54
N GLN A 78 9.99 -43.66 -1.30
CA GLN A 78 9.13 -43.92 -0.15
C GLN A 78 9.60 -43.14 1.09
N PRO A 79 8.86 -42.14 1.57
CA PRO A 79 9.18 -41.48 2.83
C PRO A 79 8.96 -42.47 3.99
N SER A 80 10.04 -42.81 4.70
CA SER A 80 9.98 -43.72 5.85
C SER A 80 9.23 -43.04 6.99
N ARG A 81 8.22 -43.70 7.57
CA ARG A 81 7.46 -43.18 8.72
C ARG A 81 8.43 -42.96 9.91
N PRO A 82 8.61 -41.72 10.41
CA PRO A 82 9.40 -41.48 11.61
C PRO A 82 8.79 -42.24 12.79
N GLY A 83 9.62 -42.75 13.69
CA GLY A 83 9.15 -43.38 14.91
C GLY A 83 8.29 -42.44 15.77
N PRO A 84 7.44 -42.98 16.66
CA PRO A 84 6.50 -42.19 17.47
C PRO A 84 7.18 -41.13 18.36
N ALA A 85 8.48 -41.29 18.66
CA ALA A 85 9.30 -40.33 19.43
C ALA A 85 10.15 -39.37 18.57
N SER A 86 10.13 -39.49 17.23
CA SER A 86 10.93 -38.62 16.35
C SER A 86 10.26 -37.26 16.19
N ALA A 87 10.97 -36.19 16.59
CA ALA A 87 10.56 -34.81 16.37
C ALA A 87 10.78 -34.33 14.92
N ARG A 88 11.55 -35.07 14.11
CA ARG A 88 11.91 -34.71 12.72
C ARG A 88 11.30 -35.69 11.70
N GLY A 89 11.06 -35.21 10.48
CA GLY A 89 10.62 -36.03 9.32
C GLY A 89 9.10 -36.19 9.14
N ARG A 90 8.26 -35.48 9.92
CA ARG A 90 6.80 -35.57 9.82
C ARG A 90 6.19 -34.57 8.83
N GLY A 91 6.84 -33.43 8.61
CA GLY A 91 6.28 -32.35 7.80
C GLY A 91 5.98 -32.76 6.36
N LEU A 92 6.92 -33.39 5.67
CA LEU A 92 6.69 -33.90 4.31
C LEU A 92 5.61 -34.99 4.26
N LEU A 93 5.48 -35.81 5.31
CA LEU A 93 4.40 -36.80 5.40
C LEU A 93 3.03 -36.15 5.62
N ILE A 94 2.96 -35.08 6.42
CA ILE A 94 1.73 -34.30 6.61
C ILE A 94 1.34 -33.64 5.28
N VAL A 95 2.31 -33.00 4.60
CA VAL A 95 2.07 -32.35 3.31
C VAL A 95 1.53 -33.33 2.27
N THR A 96 2.17 -34.49 2.10
CA THR A 96 1.72 -35.54 1.16
C THR A 96 0.33 -36.10 1.46
N HIS A 97 -0.17 -36.02 2.69
CA HIS A 97 -1.53 -36.48 3.03
C HIS A 97 -2.59 -35.40 2.82
N LEU A 98 -2.20 -34.12 2.79
CA LEU A 98 -3.11 -32.98 2.69
C LEU A 98 -3.18 -32.38 1.27
N THR A 99 -2.37 -32.90 0.33
CA THR A 99 -2.30 -32.41 -1.05
C THR A 99 -2.52 -33.53 -2.06
N ASP A 100 -3.16 -33.18 -3.18
CA ASP A 100 -3.30 -34.06 -4.33
C ASP A 100 -2.00 -34.15 -5.16
N HIS A 101 -1.10 -33.15 -5.05
CA HIS A 101 0.11 -33.06 -5.87
C HIS A 101 1.27 -32.36 -5.14
N LEU A 102 2.38 -33.10 -4.95
CA LEU A 102 3.66 -32.62 -4.43
C LEU A 102 4.77 -32.99 -5.42
N GLU A 103 5.57 -32.00 -5.81
CA GLU A 103 6.75 -32.17 -6.65
C GLU A 103 7.98 -31.61 -5.92
N VAL A 104 9.08 -32.35 -5.93
CA VAL A 104 10.38 -31.87 -5.42
C VAL A 104 11.42 -32.02 -6.52
N ALA A 105 12.03 -30.90 -6.90
CA ALA A 105 13.05 -30.85 -7.94
C ALA A 105 14.35 -30.26 -7.37
N ALA A 106 15.45 -30.99 -7.52
CA ALA A 106 16.79 -30.42 -7.31
C ALA A 106 17.13 -29.48 -8.48
N LYS A 107 17.69 -28.30 -8.17
CA LYS A 107 18.11 -27.32 -9.20
C LYS A 107 19.49 -27.68 -9.72
N ALA A 108 19.69 -27.54 -11.03
CA ALA A 108 20.97 -27.82 -11.71
C ALA A 108 22.16 -26.99 -11.19
N SER A 109 21.91 -25.86 -10.53
CA SER A 109 22.92 -24.98 -9.93
C SER A 109 23.11 -25.17 -8.41
N GLY A 110 22.52 -26.21 -7.82
CA GLY A 110 22.36 -26.35 -6.36
C GLY A 110 21.02 -25.78 -5.87
N GLY A 111 20.44 -26.40 -4.84
CA GLY A 111 19.17 -26.02 -4.21
C GLY A 111 18.01 -26.98 -4.50
N SER A 112 16.91 -26.86 -3.74
CA SER A 112 15.68 -27.65 -3.92
C SER A 112 14.48 -26.73 -4.16
N ARG A 113 13.57 -27.14 -5.04
CA ARG A 113 12.25 -26.54 -5.21
C ARG A 113 11.19 -27.56 -4.80
N VAL A 114 10.42 -27.23 -3.78
CA VAL A 114 9.24 -27.98 -3.38
C VAL A 114 8.01 -27.25 -3.89
N THR A 115 7.18 -27.92 -4.67
CA THR A 115 5.95 -27.38 -5.25
C THR A 115 4.77 -28.22 -4.79
N VAL A 116 3.76 -27.60 -4.20
CA VAL A 116 2.58 -28.29 -3.66
C VAL A 116 1.30 -27.60 -4.11
N THR A 117 0.28 -28.39 -4.47
CA THR A 117 -1.07 -27.87 -4.71
C THR A 117 -1.82 -27.79 -3.40
N LEU A 118 -2.28 -26.60 -3.01
CA LEU A 118 -2.94 -26.44 -1.71
C LEU A 118 -4.41 -26.92 -1.77
N PRO A 119 -4.96 -27.46 -0.66
CA PRO A 119 -6.32 -27.99 -0.60
C PRO A 119 -7.40 -26.90 -0.46
N VAL A 120 -7.22 -25.79 -1.18
CA VAL A 120 -8.16 -24.66 -1.21
C VAL A 120 -8.54 -24.35 -2.65
N ARG A 121 -9.80 -23.94 -2.87
CA ARG A 121 -10.29 -23.57 -4.20
C ARG A 121 -10.49 -22.08 -4.30
N ARG A 122 -10.30 -21.51 -5.49
CA ARG A 122 -10.48 -20.09 -5.74
C ARG A 122 -11.96 -19.73 -5.62
N ALA A 123 -12.30 -18.70 -4.85
CA ALA A 123 -13.61 -18.09 -4.96
C ALA A 123 -13.80 -17.53 -6.38
N PRO A 124 -14.96 -17.75 -7.03
CA PRO A 124 -15.21 -17.21 -8.36
C PRO A 124 -15.23 -15.69 -8.31
N SER A 125 -14.60 -15.04 -9.28
CA SER A 125 -14.68 -13.59 -9.41
C SER A 125 -16.11 -13.19 -9.82
N PRO A 126 -16.81 -12.35 -9.04
CA PRO A 126 -18.13 -11.88 -9.41
C PRO A 126 -18.06 -11.03 -10.69
N SER A 127 -19.05 -11.20 -11.56
CA SER A 127 -19.31 -10.26 -12.66
C SER A 127 -20.17 -9.12 -12.14
N PHE A 128 -19.80 -7.88 -12.46
CA PHE A 128 -20.52 -6.69 -12.02
C PHE A 128 -21.19 -6.02 -13.22
N LYS A 129 -22.44 -5.57 -13.04
CA LYS A 129 -23.07 -4.63 -13.97
C LYS A 129 -22.64 -3.22 -13.58
N PRO A 130 -22.03 -2.42 -14.47
CA PRO A 130 -21.68 -1.05 -14.17
C PRO A 130 -22.93 -0.28 -13.74
N LYS A 131 -22.81 0.54 -12.68
CA LYS A 131 -23.86 1.48 -12.30
C LYS A 131 -24.01 2.51 -13.44
N PRO A 132 -25.24 2.99 -13.73
CA PRO A 132 -25.42 4.10 -14.66
C PRO A 132 -24.58 5.31 -14.22
N PHE A 133 -23.91 5.96 -15.18
CA PHE A 133 -23.10 7.15 -14.95
C PHE A 133 -23.69 8.35 -15.68
N SER A 134 -23.45 9.56 -15.16
CA SER A 134 -23.80 10.80 -15.85
C SER A 134 -22.68 11.20 -16.80
N THR A 135 -23.00 11.40 -18.08
CA THR A 135 -22.02 11.85 -19.09
C THR A 135 -21.45 13.22 -18.79
N SER A 136 -22.18 14.07 -18.06
CA SER A 136 -21.72 15.41 -17.64
C SER A 136 -20.65 15.40 -16.54
N GLN A 137 -20.36 14.25 -15.94
CA GLN A 137 -19.39 14.09 -14.86
C GLN A 137 -18.28 13.10 -15.23
N LEU A 138 -18.22 12.68 -16.49
CA LEU A 138 -17.21 11.73 -16.95
C LEU A 138 -15.87 12.42 -17.14
N LEU A 139 -14.84 11.70 -16.72
CA LEU A 139 -13.45 12.00 -16.99
C LEU A 139 -12.83 10.82 -17.77
N PRO A 140 -11.85 11.07 -18.65
CA PRO A 140 -11.35 12.39 -19.03
C PRO A 140 -12.39 13.23 -19.80
N THR A 141 -12.27 14.54 -19.70
CA THR A 141 -13.14 15.48 -20.41
C THR A 141 -12.84 15.46 -21.92
N PRO A 142 -13.82 15.69 -22.81
CA PRO A 142 -13.59 15.71 -24.26
C PRO A 142 -12.51 16.71 -24.72
N GLU A 143 -12.23 17.73 -23.92
CA GLU A 143 -11.20 18.76 -24.16
C GLU A 143 -9.77 18.23 -23.97
N GLU A 144 -9.58 17.13 -23.22
CA GLU A 144 -8.28 16.52 -22.94
C GLU A 144 -7.78 15.57 -24.04
N LYS A 145 -8.60 15.32 -25.06
CA LYS A 145 -8.21 14.45 -26.18
C LYS A 145 -7.24 15.16 -27.12
N ASN A 146 -6.30 14.42 -27.69
CA ASN A 146 -5.45 14.94 -28.77
C ASN A 146 -6.23 15.03 -30.10
N GLU A 147 -5.57 15.54 -31.15
CA GLU A 147 -6.17 15.71 -32.49
C GLU A 147 -6.66 14.38 -33.10
N GLU A 148 -6.06 13.24 -32.70
CA GLU A 148 -6.46 11.89 -33.11
C GLU A 148 -7.63 11.32 -32.27
N GLY A 149 -8.12 12.06 -31.27
CA GLY A 149 -9.20 11.64 -30.39
C GLY A 149 -8.77 10.68 -29.26
N GLN A 150 -7.48 10.59 -28.97
CA GLN A 150 -6.93 9.75 -27.90
C GLN A 150 -6.74 10.53 -26.60
N PHE A 151 -6.82 9.84 -25.47
CA PHE A 151 -6.52 10.39 -24.14
C PHE A 151 -5.11 9.99 -23.69
N GLY A 152 -4.37 10.96 -23.18
CA GLY A 152 -3.03 10.73 -22.65
C GLY A 152 -3.04 10.00 -21.31
N ARG A 153 -1.90 9.41 -20.95
CA ARG A 153 -1.71 8.69 -19.66
C ARG A 153 -2.12 9.53 -18.45
N GLU A 154 -1.76 10.81 -18.43
CA GLU A 154 -2.05 11.72 -17.31
C GLU A 154 -3.56 11.92 -17.14
N SER A 155 -4.26 12.31 -18.21
CA SER A 155 -5.72 12.47 -18.21
C SER A 155 -6.44 11.20 -17.74
N PHE A 156 -5.97 10.02 -18.19
CA PHE A 156 -6.52 8.73 -17.77
C PHE A 156 -6.30 8.44 -16.28
N LEU A 157 -5.09 8.67 -15.76
CA LEU A 157 -4.79 8.43 -14.35
C LEU A 157 -5.52 9.43 -13.44
N LEU A 158 -5.62 10.69 -13.84
CA LEU A 158 -6.39 11.71 -13.13
C LEU A 158 -7.88 11.32 -13.07
N ALA A 159 -8.45 10.93 -14.22
CA ALA A 159 -9.82 10.45 -14.31
C ALA A 159 -10.07 9.24 -13.39
N LEU A 160 -9.13 8.30 -13.34
CA LEU A 160 -9.23 7.11 -12.49
C LEU A 160 -9.23 7.48 -11.00
N VAL A 161 -8.31 8.36 -10.56
CA VAL A 161 -8.21 8.79 -9.15
C VAL A 161 -9.46 9.54 -8.71
N VAL A 162 -9.93 10.49 -9.53
CA VAL A 162 -11.13 11.28 -9.23
C VAL A 162 -12.36 10.38 -9.18
N GLN A 163 -12.58 9.53 -10.18
CA GLN A 163 -13.75 8.64 -10.20
C GLN A 163 -13.71 7.58 -9.10
N MET A 164 -12.53 7.12 -8.69
CA MET A 164 -12.41 6.22 -7.55
C MET A 164 -12.82 6.90 -6.24
N ALA A 165 -12.34 8.13 -6.00
CA ALA A 165 -12.75 8.92 -4.83
C ALA A 165 -14.27 9.16 -4.80
N GLN A 166 -14.86 9.53 -5.95
CA GLN A 166 -16.31 9.66 -6.08
C GLN A 166 -17.06 8.36 -5.84
N SER A 167 -16.51 7.24 -6.33
CA SER A 167 -17.15 5.93 -6.18
C SER A 167 -17.19 5.50 -4.72
N ILE A 168 -16.10 5.74 -3.98
CA ILE A 168 -16.02 5.44 -2.56
C ILE A 168 -16.94 6.37 -1.78
N GLU A 169 -16.94 7.67 -2.08
CA GLU A 169 -17.82 8.63 -1.42
C GLU A 169 -19.30 8.27 -1.62
N ARG A 170 -19.69 7.91 -2.84
CA ARG A 170 -21.07 7.51 -3.15
C ARG A 170 -21.47 6.22 -2.46
N ASP A 171 -20.57 5.23 -2.40
CA ASP A 171 -20.91 3.89 -1.92
C ASP A 171 -20.70 3.72 -0.40
N SER A 172 -19.80 4.50 0.20
CA SER A 172 -19.36 4.39 1.60
C SER A 172 -19.40 5.72 2.39
N GLY A 173 -19.75 6.83 1.75
CA GLY A 173 -19.83 8.16 2.36
C GLY A 173 -18.53 8.97 2.31
N PRO A 174 -18.60 10.29 2.52
CA PRO A 174 -17.46 11.21 2.39
C PRO A 174 -16.32 10.92 3.36
N ALA A 175 -16.64 10.55 4.61
CA ALA A 175 -15.62 10.21 5.60
C ALA A 175 -14.74 9.02 5.17
N ALA A 176 -15.32 8.02 4.48
CA ALA A 176 -14.55 6.87 3.99
C ALA A 176 -13.62 7.25 2.84
N ALA A 177 -14.07 8.12 1.92
CA ALA A 177 -13.24 8.64 0.84
C ALA A 177 -12.07 9.49 1.39
N GLU A 178 -12.37 10.40 2.33
CA GLU A 178 -11.36 11.20 3.00
C GLU A 178 -10.35 10.35 3.77
N GLN A 179 -10.80 9.34 4.52
CA GLN A 179 -9.90 8.44 5.24
C GLN A 179 -8.92 7.75 4.29
N LEU A 180 -9.42 7.12 3.22
CA LEU A 180 -8.55 6.45 2.24
C LEU A 180 -7.54 7.42 1.63
N VAL A 181 -8.01 8.60 1.21
CA VAL A 181 -7.13 9.62 0.60
C VAL A 181 -6.08 10.10 1.61
N ALA A 182 -6.45 10.26 2.88
CA ALA A 182 -5.52 10.66 3.93
C ALA A 182 -4.43 9.60 4.15
N GLU A 183 -4.80 8.32 4.22
CA GLU A 183 -3.87 7.18 4.36
C GLU A 183 -2.87 7.13 3.19
N LEU A 184 -3.37 7.25 1.95
CA LEU A 184 -2.52 7.31 0.75
C LEU A 184 -1.55 8.50 0.80
N GLY A 185 -2.05 9.69 1.13
CA GLY A 185 -1.23 10.90 1.17
C GLY A 185 -0.17 10.89 2.28
N ALA A 186 -0.44 10.23 3.43
CA ALA A 186 0.56 10.09 4.49
C ALA A 186 1.77 9.26 4.03
N GLY A 187 1.52 8.12 3.37
CA GLY A 187 2.57 7.25 2.83
C GLY A 187 3.33 7.90 1.67
N ILE A 188 2.63 8.53 0.73
CA ILE A 188 3.26 9.26 -0.38
C ILE A 188 4.11 10.42 0.15
N GLY A 189 3.57 11.19 1.09
CA GLY A 189 4.28 12.31 1.72
C GLY A 189 5.54 11.88 2.46
N PHE A 190 5.57 10.68 3.05
CA PHE A 190 6.77 10.09 3.65
C PHE A 190 7.88 9.90 2.60
N ARG A 191 7.59 9.17 1.52
CA ARG A 191 8.57 8.89 0.45
C ARG A 191 9.08 10.17 -0.22
N MET A 192 8.18 11.14 -0.38
CA MET A 192 8.49 12.46 -0.91
C MET A 192 9.44 13.27 -0.01
N GLU A 193 9.21 13.25 1.31
CA GLU A 193 10.11 13.88 2.29
C GLU A 193 11.49 13.21 2.31
N GLU A 194 11.56 11.87 2.29
CA GLU A 194 12.82 11.12 2.23
C GLU A 194 13.65 11.57 1.01
N ALA A 195 13.04 11.59 -0.18
CA ALA A 195 13.73 11.98 -1.41
C ALA A 195 14.26 13.44 -1.35
N PHE A 196 13.51 14.35 -0.73
CA PHE A 196 13.96 15.74 -0.55
C PHE A 196 15.13 15.84 0.45
N ARG A 197 15.08 15.09 1.55
CA ARG A 197 16.16 15.03 2.55
C ARG A 197 17.45 14.48 1.95
N ASP A 198 17.35 13.41 1.17
CA ASP A 198 18.47 12.81 0.46
C ASP A 198 19.12 13.81 -0.49
N ALA A 199 18.31 14.53 -1.29
CA ALA A 199 18.80 15.55 -2.21
C ALA A 199 19.53 16.71 -1.51
N ARG A 200 19.18 17.02 -0.25
CA ARG A 200 19.82 18.07 0.56
C ARG A 200 20.89 17.56 1.51
N GLN A 201 21.19 16.26 1.51
CA GLN A 201 22.14 15.63 2.45
C GLN A 201 21.78 15.88 3.92
N GLN A 202 20.47 15.92 4.23
CA GLN A 202 19.94 16.10 5.58
C GLN A 202 19.00 14.94 5.96
N PRO A 203 19.53 13.73 6.18
CA PRO A 203 18.73 12.52 6.40
C PRO A 203 17.97 12.55 7.73
N GLU A 204 18.46 13.30 8.72
CA GLU A 204 17.94 13.27 10.09
C GLU A 204 17.61 14.66 10.66
N GLY A 205 16.85 14.65 11.75
CA GLY A 205 16.51 15.83 12.52
C GLY A 205 15.35 16.66 11.96
N PRO A 206 14.79 17.57 12.78
CA PRO A 206 13.69 18.43 12.37
C PRO A 206 14.16 19.47 11.35
N LEU A 207 13.37 19.66 10.29
CA LEU A 207 13.56 20.75 9.32
C LEU A 207 13.08 22.08 9.95
N SER A 208 13.71 23.21 9.61
CA SER A 208 13.22 24.54 10.01
C SER A 208 11.87 24.86 9.33
N ALA A 209 11.14 25.86 9.82
CA ALA A 209 9.87 26.26 9.19
C ALA A 209 10.05 26.69 7.73
N ASP A 210 11.13 27.42 7.42
CA ASP A 210 11.44 27.83 6.05
C ASP A 210 11.73 26.64 5.15
N VAL A 211 12.51 25.66 5.63
CA VAL A 211 12.82 24.45 4.86
C VAL A 211 11.59 23.55 4.69
N LEU A 212 10.69 23.51 5.67
CA LEU A 212 9.40 22.84 5.52
C LEU A 212 8.52 23.52 4.46
N ALA A 213 8.48 24.85 4.44
CA ALA A 213 7.74 25.61 3.43
C ALA A 213 8.31 25.38 2.02
N GLU A 214 9.65 25.38 1.88
CA GLU A 214 10.34 25.01 0.64
C GLU A 214 9.98 23.58 0.20
N LEU A 215 10.02 22.62 1.13
CA LEU A 215 9.63 21.23 0.87
C LEU A 215 8.20 21.15 0.35
N PHE A 216 7.24 21.79 1.01
CA PHE A 216 5.83 21.75 0.59
C PHE A 216 5.62 22.29 -0.83
N VAL A 217 6.25 23.41 -1.17
CA VAL A 217 6.20 23.97 -2.53
C VAL A 217 6.90 23.04 -3.53
N HIS A 218 8.08 22.52 -3.19
CA HIS A 218 8.85 21.61 -4.05
C HIS A 218 8.04 20.35 -4.41
N LEU A 219 7.43 19.71 -3.41
CA LEU A 219 6.63 18.50 -3.61
C LEU A 219 5.44 18.75 -4.54
N LYS A 220 4.77 19.90 -4.38
CA LYS A 220 3.59 20.22 -5.21
C LYS A 220 3.96 20.65 -6.61
N SER A 221 5.07 21.35 -6.79
CA SER A 221 5.60 21.71 -8.11
C SER A 221 5.93 20.45 -8.94
N GLY A 222 6.47 19.40 -8.32
CA GLY A 222 6.76 18.12 -8.98
C GLY A 222 5.54 17.35 -9.48
N ILE A 223 4.33 17.75 -9.09
CA ILE A 223 3.04 17.19 -9.56
C ILE A 223 2.16 18.27 -10.19
N ASP A 224 2.79 19.29 -10.77
CA ASP A 224 2.14 20.39 -11.48
C ASP A 224 1.23 21.31 -10.63
N GLY A 225 1.36 21.29 -9.31
CA GLY A 225 0.76 22.29 -8.43
C GLY A 225 1.53 23.62 -8.45
N ASP A 226 0.81 24.75 -8.48
CA ASP A 226 1.40 26.09 -8.42
C ASP A 226 1.28 26.69 -7.01
N PHE A 227 1.92 26.00 -6.06
CA PHE A 227 1.96 26.40 -4.66
C PHE A 227 3.03 27.46 -4.41
N PHE A 228 2.76 28.39 -3.51
CA PHE A 228 3.70 29.43 -3.09
C PHE A 228 3.55 29.74 -1.59
N VAL A 229 4.64 30.21 -0.98
CA VAL A 229 4.65 30.57 0.44
C VAL A 229 4.05 31.97 0.61
N ILE A 230 3.06 32.07 1.50
CA ILE A 230 2.48 33.35 1.95
C ILE A 230 3.14 33.77 3.26
N GLU A 231 3.34 32.84 4.19
CA GLU A 231 3.93 33.06 5.51
C GLU A 231 4.64 31.78 5.98
N ALA A 232 5.78 31.89 6.64
CA ALA A 232 6.43 30.77 7.33
C ALA A 232 7.09 31.28 8.62
N ASN A 233 6.77 30.65 9.74
CA ASN A 233 7.38 30.92 11.04
C ASN A 233 7.29 29.68 11.95
N GLU A 234 7.74 29.81 13.20
CA GLU A 234 7.77 28.69 14.14
C GLU A 234 6.40 28.14 14.53
N ASP A 235 5.33 28.93 14.36
CA ASP A 235 3.97 28.56 14.77
C ASP A 235 3.20 27.93 13.60
N ARG A 236 3.35 28.48 12.39
CA ARG A 236 2.60 28.05 11.20
C ARG A 236 3.30 28.34 9.88
N ILE A 237 2.85 27.64 8.85
CA ILE A 237 3.20 27.87 7.45
C ILE A 237 1.90 28.07 6.68
N VAL A 238 1.78 29.18 5.97
CA VAL A 238 0.63 29.50 5.11
C VAL A 238 1.05 29.43 3.66
N LEU A 239 0.32 28.65 2.88
CA LEU A 239 0.56 28.40 1.46
C LEU A 239 -0.64 28.84 0.64
N GLY A 240 -0.37 29.48 -0.51
CA GLY A 240 -1.36 29.69 -1.56
C GLY A 240 -1.16 28.70 -2.70
N ASN A 241 -2.20 28.44 -3.50
CA ASN A 241 -2.09 27.62 -4.70
C ASN A 241 -3.01 28.12 -5.83
N ARG A 242 -2.42 28.48 -6.97
CA ARG A 242 -3.18 28.98 -8.14
C ARG A 242 -3.58 27.88 -9.12
N ARG A 243 -2.96 26.70 -9.05
CA ARG A 243 -3.22 25.57 -9.96
C ARG A 243 -3.25 24.26 -9.19
N CYS A 244 -4.40 23.60 -9.14
CA CYS A 244 -4.51 22.31 -8.47
C CYS A 244 -3.75 21.23 -9.26
N PRO A 245 -2.96 20.35 -8.61
CA PRO A 245 -2.39 19.15 -9.24
C PRO A 245 -3.43 18.23 -9.91
N PHE A 246 -4.69 18.31 -9.46
CA PHE A 246 -5.80 17.54 -10.01
C PHE A 246 -6.63 18.32 -11.04
N GLY A 247 -6.16 19.49 -11.48
CA GLY A 247 -6.88 20.36 -12.39
C GLY A 247 -8.27 20.76 -11.89
N ASP A 248 -9.18 21.09 -12.81
CA ASP A 248 -10.59 21.39 -12.50
C ASP A 248 -11.39 20.13 -12.13
N ALA A 249 -10.91 18.95 -12.50
CA ALA A 249 -11.56 17.67 -12.19
C ALA A 249 -11.74 17.46 -10.67
N VAL A 250 -10.92 18.10 -9.84
CA VAL A 250 -11.03 18.07 -8.37
C VAL A 250 -12.37 18.57 -7.85
N ARG A 251 -13.08 19.43 -8.59
CA ARG A 251 -14.43 19.91 -8.24
C ARG A 251 -15.45 18.78 -8.17
N HIS A 252 -15.15 17.66 -8.83
CA HIS A 252 -15.98 16.46 -8.81
C HIS A 252 -15.65 15.53 -7.63
N ALA A 253 -14.52 15.73 -6.94
CA ALA A 253 -14.11 14.95 -5.77
C ALA A 253 -13.38 15.82 -4.72
N PRO A 254 -14.10 16.67 -3.96
CA PRO A 254 -13.50 17.54 -2.94
C PRO A 254 -12.71 16.78 -1.86
N ALA A 255 -13.05 15.50 -1.59
CA ALA A 255 -12.28 14.63 -0.71
C ALA A 255 -10.80 14.51 -1.10
N LEU A 256 -10.43 14.75 -2.38
CA LEU A 256 -9.03 14.77 -2.81
C LEU A 256 -8.22 15.92 -2.20
N CYS A 257 -8.85 16.99 -1.71
CA CYS A 257 -8.14 18.01 -0.93
C CYS A 257 -7.50 17.42 0.35
N ARG A 258 -8.08 16.33 0.87
CA ARG A 258 -7.52 15.57 1.99
C ARG A 258 -6.10 15.06 1.70
N MET A 259 -5.79 14.76 0.43
CA MET A 259 -4.45 14.33 -0.03
C MET A 259 -3.40 15.40 0.27
N THR A 260 -3.73 16.66 0.02
CA THR A 260 -2.79 17.76 0.29
C THR A 260 -2.61 17.96 1.78
N SER A 261 -3.71 17.97 2.54
CA SER A 261 -3.61 18.09 3.99
C SER A 261 -2.83 16.94 4.62
N SER A 262 -2.96 15.70 4.13
CA SER A 262 -2.28 14.55 4.74
C SER A 262 -0.79 14.49 4.43
N VAL A 263 -0.39 14.91 3.23
CA VAL A 263 1.02 15.09 2.89
C VAL A 263 1.64 16.15 3.80
N PHE A 264 1.06 17.35 3.87
CA PHE A 264 1.62 18.45 4.65
C PHE A 264 1.58 18.18 6.15
N GLY A 265 0.44 17.69 6.64
CA GLY A 265 0.24 17.37 8.05
C GLY A 265 1.09 16.20 8.52
N GLY A 266 1.22 15.14 7.72
CA GLY A 266 2.09 14.01 8.05
C GLY A 266 3.57 14.42 8.12
N ILE A 267 4.05 15.22 7.17
CA ILE A 267 5.41 15.78 7.19
C ILE A 267 5.59 16.72 8.39
N GLY A 268 4.65 17.63 8.62
CA GLY A 268 4.67 18.57 9.75
C GLY A 268 4.75 17.83 11.08
N ALA A 269 3.90 16.82 11.28
CA ALA A 269 3.85 16.01 12.49
C ALA A 269 5.17 15.26 12.72
N ARG A 270 5.79 14.69 11.68
CA ARG A 270 7.11 14.05 11.82
C ARG A 270 8.22 15.02 12.24
N ASN A 271 8.12 16.29 11.85
CA ASN A 271 9.11 17.31 12.17
C ASN A 271 8.87 18.04 13.50
N ARG A 272 7.66 17.94 14.08
CA ARG A 272 7.25 18.71 15.27
C ARG A 272 6.56 17.90 16.37
N GLY A 273 6.31 16.61 16.14
CA GLY A 273 5.58 15.74 17.05
C GLY A 273 4.06 15.74 16.85
N ALA A 274 3.50 16.82 16.31
CA ALA A 274 2.11 16.91 15.86
C ALA A 274 2.01 18.04 14.81
N ALA A 275 0.95 18.01 14.00
CA ALA A 275 0.61 19.13 13.13
C ALA A 275 -0.89 19.17 12.87
N ALA A 276 -1.39 20.37 12.55
CA ALA A 276 -2.77 20.56 12.15
C ALA A 276 -2.82 21.30 10.80
N VAL A 277 -3.74 20.90 9.91
CA VAL A 277 -3.87 21.52 8.59
C VAL A 277 -5.29 22.03 8.39
N HIS A 278 -5.40 23.34 8.21
CA HIS A 278 -6.64 24.04 7.91
C HIS A 278 -6.65 24.43 6.42
N LEU A 279 -7.72 24.05 5.72
CA LEU A 279 -7.93 24.34 4.30
C LEU A 279 -8.97 25.46 4.16
N GLU A 280 -8.50 26.71 4.23
CA GLU A 280 -9.34 27.92 4.24
C GLU A 280 -10.08 28.11 2.91
N GLU A 281 -9.35 28.05 1.80
CA GLU A 281 -9.89 28.21 0.44
C GLU A 281 -9.49 27.00 -0.40
N ARG A 282 -10.39 26.53 -1.28
CA ARG A 282 -10.17 25.34 -2.11
C ARG A 282 -10.76 25.53 -3.52
N ILE A 283 -9.92 25.36 -4.53
CA ILE A 283 -10.37 25.25 -5.94
C ILE A 283 -11.45 24.17 -6.09
N ALA A 284 -11.38 23.09 -5.31
CA ALA A 284 -12.35 21.99 -5.34
C ALA A 284 -13.77 22.38 -4.91
N ILE A 285 -13.96 23.47 -4.16
CA ILE A 285 -15.28 23.98 -3.80
C ILE A 285 -15.66 25.25 -4.56
N GLY A 286 -14.81 25.67 -5.51
CA GLY A 286 -15.07 26.80 -6.40
C GLY A 286 -14.30 28.08 -6.11
N ASP A 287 -13.44 28.11 -5.08
CA ASP A 287 -12.59 29.27 -4.82
C ASP A 287 -11.59 29.50 -5.97
N PRO A 288 -11.19 30.76 -6.25
CA PRO A 288 -10.28 31.07 -7.37
C PRO A 288 -8.87 30.50 -7.17
N GLN A 289 -8.48 30.23 -5.92
CA GLN A 289 -7.21 29.64 -5.53
C GLN A 289 -7.39 28.88 -4.21
N CYS A 290 -6.43 28.04 -3.85
CA CYS A 290 -6.42 27.46 -2.50
C CYS A 290 -5.61 28.32 -1.53
N ARG A 291 -5.99 28.24 -0.26
CA ARG A 291 -5.23 28.76 0.88
C ARG A 291 -5.18 27.69 1.97
N VAL A 292 -3.97 27.34 2.36
CA VAL A 292 -3.70 26.21 3.27
C VAL A 292 -2.80 26.69 4.40
N THR A 293 -3.24 26.50 5.63
CA THR A 293 -2.44 26.79 6.83
C THR A 293 -2.04 25.49 7.51
N VAL A 294 -0.74 25.27 7.64
CA VAL A 294 -0.12 24.16 8.37
C VAL A 294 0.36 24.70 9.70
N TRP A 295 -0.34 24.36 10.77
CA TRP A 295 0.03 24.66 12.15
C TRP A 295 1.06 23.66 12.64
N LEU A 296 2.21 24.19 13.08
CA LEU A 296 3.32 23.44 13.67
C LEU A 296 3.24 23.38 15.20
N LYS A 297 2.32 24.15 15.79
CA LYS A 297 1.90 24.16 17.19
C LYS A 297 0.37 24.06 17.26
N GLU A 298 -0.19 24.08 18.47
CA GLU A 298 -1.65 24.00 18.69
C GLU A 298 -2.39 25.11 17.92
N PRO A 299 -3.35 24.78 17.03
CA PRO A 299 -4.16 25.76 16.33
C PRO A 299 -5.17 26.44 17.27
N PRO A 300 -5.73 27.61 16.88
CA PRO A 300 -6.86 28.20 17.60
C PRO A 300 -8.08 27.28 17.63
N THR A 301 -8.76 27.16 18.77
CA THR A 301 -9.95 26.31 18.94
C THR A 301 -11.12 26.70 18.01
N SER A 302 -11.17 27.95 17.55
CA SER A 302 -12.22 28.45 16.66
C SER A 302 -12.22 27.83 15.26
N ILE A 303 -11.12 27.20 14.83
CA ILE A 303 -10.98 26.59 13.50
C ILE A 303 -10.98 25.05 13.55
N GLU A 304 -11.15 24.44 14.72
CA GLU A 304 -11.11 22.97 14.91
C GLU A 304 -12.03 22.19 13.97
N PRO A 305 -13.30 22.57 13.73
CA PRO A 305 -14.21 21.80 12.87
C PRO A 305 -13.74 21.67 11.41
N GLU A 306 -12.88 22.58 10.97
CA GLU A 306 -12.34 22.65 9.60
C GLU A 306 -10.86 22.25 9.55
N THR A 307 -10.30 21.87 10.68
CA THR A 307 -8.89 21.55 10.84
C THR A 307 -8.67 20.06 10.96
N HIS A 308 -7.66 19.58 10.25
CA HIS A 308 -7.29 18.18 10.28
C HIS A 308 -6.03 17.97 11.11
N PHE A 309 -6.10 17.08 12.09
CA PHE A 309 -5.00 16.79 13.01
C PHE A 309 -4.21 15.56 12.57
N TYR A 310 -2.90 15.62 12.77
CA TYR A 310 -1.95 14.59 12.38
C TYR A 310 -0.93 14.31 13.46
N GLU A 311 -0.68 13.02 13.64
CA GLU A 311 0.36 12.51 14.52
C GLU A 311 1.47 11.85 13.69
N PRO A 312 2.69 11.72 14.25
CA PRO A 312 3.82 11.13 13.55
C PRO A 312 3.55 9.63 13.33
N GLN A 313 3.28 9.25 12.09
CA GLN A 313 3.26 7.84 11.72
C GLN A 313 4.68 7.33 11.55
N ARG A 314 5.07 6.32 12.32
CA ARG A 314 6.29 5.55 12.06
C ARG A 314 5.95 4.49 11.01
N PRO A 315 6.76 4.31 9.97
CA PRO A 315 6.66 3.13 9.13
C PRO A 315 6.71 1.90 10.02
N THR A 316 5.72 1.02 9.92
CA THR A 316 5.88 -0.34 10.42
C THR A 316 6.98 -0.95 9.56
N ASN A 317 8.16 -1.20 10.14
CA ASN A 317 9.27 -1.82 9.41
C ASN A 317 8.74 -3.07 8.69
N ALA A 318 8.88 -3.05 7.36
CA ALA A 318 8.52 -4.14 6.46
C ALA A 318 9.50 -5.31 6.58
#